data_AF-A0A932TFT0-F1
#
_entry.id   AF-A0A932TFT0-F1
#
_cell.length_a   1.000
_cell.length_b   1.000
_cell.length_c   1.000
_cell.angle_alpha   90.00
_cell.angle_beta   90.00
_cell.angle_gamma   90.00
#
_symmetry.space_group_name_H-M   'P 1'
#
loop_
_entity.id
_entity.type
_entity.pdbx_description
1 polymer ?
#
loop_
_entity_poly.entity_id
_entity_poly.type
_entity_poly.pdbx_seq_one_letter_code
_entity_poly.pdbx_strand_id
1 'polypeptide(L)'
;MWPCKDGYLTFIIYGGPAGQKTNRALTEWMDLKGMAPEFMKRKDWDHFDVNVMTQAEVDQMESVIGEFFAGITKSEYMQGIVARGMLGYPIATAKDILGDDQLTSRNYWQALPVPGRRAPTLLPGEFAQFSEMRCAIRRAAPGLGEHNQEIYGDELGLTAQQLSELRAARVI
;
A
#
# COMPACT_ATOMS: atom_id res chain seq x y z
N MET A 1 -10.37 -12.91 -0.11
CA MET A 1 -9.26 -12.61 0.82
C MET A 1 -8.87 -13.92 1.48
N TRP A 2 -7.58 -14.20 1.59
CA TRP A 2 -7.08 -15.53 1.98
C TRP A 2 -6.41 -15.45 3.35
N PRO A 3 -6.85 -16.20 4.36
CA PRO A 3 -6.13 -16.29 5.62
C PRO A 3 -4.71 -16.83 5.40
N CYS A 4 -3.75 -16.30 6.15
CA CYS A 4 -2.38 -16.80 6.21
C CYS A 4 -1.89 -16.79 7.66
N LYS A 5 -0.67 -17.25 7.92
CA LYS A 5 -0.13 -17.41 9.28
C LYS A 5 -0.19 -16.13 10.14
N ASP A 6 -0.07 -14.96 9.52
CA ASP A 6 0.09 -13.68 10.20
C ASP A 6 -0.81 -12.57 9.60
N GLY A 7 -1.96 -12.96 9.04
CA GLY A 7 -2.98 -12.03 8.55
C GLY A 7 -3.70 -12.55 7.30
N TYR A 8 -3.72 -11.74 6.26
CA TYR A 8 -4.45 -12.05 5.02
C TYR A 8 -3.63 -11.72 3.79
N LEU A 9 -3.92 -12.45 2.70
CA LEU A 9 -3.36 -12.26 1.37
C LEU A 9 -4.47 -11.92 0.38
N THR A 10 -4.06 -11.27 -0.70
CA THR A 10 -4.87 -11.13 -1.91
C THR A 10 -4.24 -11.96 -3.02
N PHE A 11 -5.10 -12.78 -3.60
CA PHE A 11 -4.85 -13.59 -4.77
C PHE A 11 -6.20 -13.72 -5.48
N ILE A 12 -6.19 -13.68 -6.79
CA ILE A 12 -7.39 -13.85 -7.60
C ILE A 12 -7.03 -14.85 -8.69
N ILE A 13 -7.92 -15.82 -8.90
CA ILE A 13 -7.82 -16.77 -10.01
C ILE A 13 -8.23 -16.01 -11.27
N TYR A 14 -7.30 -15.23 -11.83
CA TYR A 14 -7.57 -14.39 -12.99
C TYR A 14 -7.61 -15.20 -14.28
N GLY A 15 -8.46 -14.79 -15.22
CA GLY A 15 -8.37 -15.18 -16.63
C GLY A 15 -7.38 -14.30 -17.41
N GLY A 16 -7.22 -14.61 -18.70
CA GLY A 16 -6.32 -13.88 -19.61
C GLY A 16 -4.83 -14.12 -19.34
N PRO A 17 -3.92 -13.56 -20.15
CA PRO A 17 -2.51 -13.98 -20.17
C PRO A 17 -1.77 -13.82 -18.82
N ALA A 18 -2.05 -12.73 -18.09
CA ALA A 18 -1.43 -12.50 -16.78
C ALA A 18 -1.95 -13.45 -15.71
N GLY A 19 -3.24 -13.80 -15.76
CA GLY A 19 -3.87 -14.78 -14.88
C GLY A 19 -3.38 -16.20 -15.15
N GLN A 20 -3.32 -16.60 -16.42
CA GLN A 20 -2.77 -17.88 -16.87
C GLN A 20 -1.36 -18.13 -16.32
N LYS A 21 -0.45 -17.15 -16.48
CA LYS A 21 0.90 -17.21 -15.92
C LYS A 21 0.88 -17.31 -14.38
N THR A 22 0.06 -16.50 -13.73
CA THR A 22 -0.03 -16.44 -12.26
C THR A 22 -0.55 -17.75 -11.66
N ASN A 23 -1.62 -18.32 -12.23
CA ASN A 23 -2.24 -19.55 -11.75
C ASN A 23 -1.32 -20.77 -11.97
N ARG A 24 -0.62 -20.82 -13.10
CA ARG A 24 0.44 -21.82 -13.36
C ARG A 24 1.54 -21.74 -12.32
N ALA A 25 2.09 -20.54 -12.11
CA ALA A 25 3.18 -20.34 -11.16
C ALA A 25 2.77 -20.66 -9.71
N LEU A 26 1.52 -20.37 -9.32
CA LEU A 26 0.99 -20.81 -8.03
C LEU A 26 0.94 -22.34 -7.93
N THR A 27 0.43 -23.01 -8.97
CA THR A 27 0.34 -24.48 -9.03
C THR A 27 1.71 -25.13 -8.90
N GLU A 28 2.70 -24.63 -9.65
CA GLU A 28 4.09 -25.10 -9.56
C GLU A 28 4.68 -24.84 -8.16
N TRP A 29 4.37 -23.70 -7.55
CA TRP A 29 4.83 -23.40 -6.20
C TRP A 29 4.22 -24.33 -5.15
N MET A 30 2.92 -24.60 -5.26
CA MET A 30 2.24 -25.59 -4.44
C MET A 30 2.86 -26.98 -4.64
N ASP A 31 3.23 -27.34 -5.86
CA ASP A 31 3.85 -28.63 -6.17
C ASP A 31 5.23 -28.78 -5.54
N LEU A 32 6.06 -27.72 -5.59
CA LEU A 32 7.36 -27.68 -4.91
C LEU A 32 7.23 -27.90 -3.40
N LYS A 33 6.08 -27.58 -2.80
CA LYS A 33 5.78 -27.84 -1.39
C LYS A 33 5.01 -29.16 -1.16
N GLY A 34 4.74 -29.94 -2.20
CA GLY A 34 3.97 -31.18 -2.13
C GLY A 34 2.48 -30.98 -1.86
N MET A 35 1.94 -29.79 -2.16
CA MET A 35 0.57 -29.38 -1.85
C MET A 35 -0.31 -29.18 -3.11
N ALA A 36 0.25 -29.28 -4.31
CA ALA A 36 -0.54 -29.16 -5.54
C ALA A 36 -1.31 -30.46 -5.84
N PRO A 37 -2.65 -30.42 -5.92
CA PRO A 37 -3.42 -31.58 -6.32
C PRO A 37 -3.28 -31.86 -7.83
N GLU A 38 -3.46 -33.13 -8.21
CA GLU A 38 -3.31 -33.59 -9.60
C GLU A 38 -4.18 -32.82 -10.60
N PHE A 39 -5.39 -32.41 -10.22
CA PHE A 39 -6.30 -31.69 -11.12
C PHE A 39 -5.79 -30.28 -11.47
N MET A 40 -5.04 -29.63 -10.58
CA MET A 40 -4.40 -28.34 -10.88
C MET A 40 -3.16 -28.54 -11.75
N LYS A 41 -2.36 -29.58 -11.47
CA LYS A 41 -1.17 -29.93 -12.25
C LYS A 41 -1.47 -30.25 -13.71
N ARG A 42 -2.58 -30.95 -13.95
CA ARG A 42 -3.03 -31.35 -15.30
C ARG A 42 -3.84 -30.28 -16.01
N LYS A 43 -4.15 -29.16 -15.35
CA LYS A 43 -4.96 -28.09 -15.93
C LYS A 43 -4.17 -27.40 -17.04
N ASP A 44 -4.80 -27.20 -18.18
CA ASP A 44 -4.23 -26.40 -19.27
C ASP A 44 -4.34 -24.92 -18.91
N TRP A 45 -3.31 -24.41 -18.22
CA TRP A 45 -3.25 -23.01 -17.86
C TRP A 45 -3.02 -22.08 -19.07
N ASP A 46 -2.56 -22.55 -20.24
CA ASP A 46 -2.36 -21.69 -21.42
C ASP A 46 -3.68 -21.30 -22.09
N HIS A 47 -4.68 -22.16 -21.98
CA HIS A 47 -6.03 -21.92 -22.49
C HIS A 47 -7.06 -21.73 -21.37
N PHE A 48 -6.61 -21.42 -20.15
CA PHE A 48 -7.49 -21.21 -19.01
C PHE A 48 -8.37 -19.98 -19.23
N ASP A 49 -9.69 -20.17 -19.12
CA ASP A 49 -10.71 -19.13 -19.13
C ASP A 49 -11.57 -19.24 -17.87
N VAL A 50 -11.54 -18.18 -17.06
CA VAL A 50 -12.29 -18.10 -15.81
C VAL A 50 -13.81 -18.02 -16.05
N ASN A 51 -14.25 -17.52 -17.21
CA ASN A 51 -15.68 -17.27 -17.48
C ASN A 51 -16.49 -18.55 -17.71
N VAL A 52 -15.83 -19.65 -18.07
CA VAL A 52 -16.48 -20.94 -18.35
C VAL A 52 -16.40 -21.90 -17.16
N MET A 53 -15.83 -21.46 -16.03
CA MET A 53 -15.70 -22.28 -14.84
C MET A 53 -17.02 -22.44 -14.12
N THR A 54 -17.26 -23.66 -13.63
CA THR A 54 -18.36 -23.91 -12.69
C THR A 54 -17.97 -23.45 -11.29
N GLN A 55 -18.97 -23.09 -10.48
CA GLN A 55 -18.74 -22.73 -9.07
C GLN A 55 -18.04 -23.88 -8.31
N ALA A 56 -18.39 -25.13 -8.60
CA ALA A 56 -17.77 -26.29 -7.96
C ALA A 56 -16.26 -26.41 -8.26
N GLU A 57 -15.83 -26.09 -9.48
CA GLU A 57 -14.40 -26.06 -9.83
C GLU A 57 -13.67 -24.90 -9.13
N VAL A 58 -14.32 -23.74 -9.01
CA VAL A 58 -13.79 -22.60 -8.24
C VAL A 58 -13.63 -23.02 -6.79
N ASP A 59 -14.68 -23.50 -6.14
CA ASP A 59 -14.65 -23.93 -4.73
C ASP A 59 -13.58 -25.00 -4.48
N GLN A 60 -13.40 -25.95 -5.41
CA GLN A 60 -12.37 -26.97 -5.31
C GLN A 60 -10.95 -26.38 -5.35
N MET A 61 -10.69 -25.41 -6.24
CA MET A 61 -9.41 -24.71 -6.28
C MET A 61 -9.21 -23.82 -5.07
N GLU A 62 -10.23 -23.06 -4.66
CA GLU A 62 -10.12 -22.16 -3.51
C GLU A 62 -9.83 -22.93 -2.22
N SER A 63 -10.42 -24.11 -2.04
CA SER A 63 -10.13 -24.95 -0.87
C SER A 63 -8.63 -25.26 -0.74
N VAL A 64 -8.02 -25.82 -1.78
CA VAL A 64 -6.60 -26.23 -1.76
C VAL A 64 -5.62 -25.04 -1.77
N ILE A 65 -5.98 -23.94 -2.44
CA ILE A 65 -5.20 -22.70 -2.43
C ILE A 65 -5.26 -22.06 -1.03
N GLY A 66 -6.42 -22.08 -0.39
CA GLY A 66 -6.63 -21.60 0.96
C GLY A 66 -5.81 -22.35 1.99
N GLU A 67 -5.76 -23.69 1.91
CA GLU A 67 -4.91 -24.52 2.76
C GLU A 67 -3.42 -24.19 2.58
N PHE A 68 -2.97 -23.99 1.33
CA PHE A 68 -1.60 -23.57 1.05
C PHE A 68 -1.28 -22.19 1.65
N PHE A 69 -2.17 -21.21 1.44
CA PHE A 69 -1.98 -19.85 1.97
C PHE A 69 -2.02 -19.78 3.48
N ALA A 70 -2.87 -20.57 4.15
CA ALA A 70 -2.90 -20.70 5.60
C ALA A 70 -1.55 -21.19 6.16
N GLY A 71 -0.76 -21.91 5.36
CA GLY A 71 0.54 -22.46 5.71
C GLY A 71 1.74 -21.51 5.55
N ILE A 72 1.57 -20.30 4.99
CA ILE A 72 2.65 -19.35 4.75
C ILE A 72 2.40 -17.99 5.41
N THR A 73 3.45 -17.20 5.58
CA THR A 73 3.38 -15.82 6.09
C THR A 73 3.21 -14.81 4.96
N LYS A 74 2.78 -13.58 5.29
CA LYS A 74 2.75 -12.43 4.37
C LYS A 74 4.09 -12.19 3.68
N SER A 75 5.20 -12.32 4.43
CA SER A 75 6.56 -12.11 3.90
C SER A 75 6.97 -13.21 2.92
N GLU A 76 6.75 -14.49 3.28
CA GLU A 76 7.00 -15.62 2.37
C GLU A 76 6.15 -15.51 1.09
N TYR A 77 4.90 -15.05 1.21
CA TYR A 77 4.05 -14.80 0.06
C TYR A 77 4.60 -13.70 -0.83
N MET A 78 4.93 -12.52 -0.28
CA MET A 78 5.47 -11.40 -1.05
C MET A 78 6.78 -11.76 -1.78
N GLN A 79 7.71 -12.45 -1.10
CA GLN A 79 8.93 -12.93 -1.73
C GLN A 79 8.62 -13.98 -2.81
N GLY A 80 7.70 -14.89 -2.52
CA GLY A 80 7.28 -15.96 -3.42
C GLY A 80 6.68 -15.46 -4.73
N ILE A 81 5.80 -14.46 -4.67
CA ILE A 81 5.16 -13.88 -5.85
C ILE A 81 6.13 -13.03 -6.67
N VAL A 82 7.03 -12.27 -6.04
CA VAL A 82 8.04 -11.46 -6.74
C VAL A 82 9.00 -12.38 -7.50
N ALA A 83 9.51 -13.43 -6.84
CA ALA A 83 10.43 -14.38 -7.47
C ALA A 83 9.83 -15.13 -8.68
N ARG A 84 8.49 -15.27 -8.72
CA ARG A 84 7.76 -15.99 -9.76
C ARG A 84 7.07 -15.07 -10.77
N GLY A 85 7.11 -13.75 -10.56
CA GLY A 85 6.36 -12.78 -11.36
C GLY A 85 4.86 -13.05 -11.36
N MET A 86 4.32 -13.41 -10.19
CA MET A 86 2.89 -13.66 -9.95
C MET A 86 2.17 -12.37 -9.56
N LEU A 87 0.88 -12.29 -9.87
CA LEU A 87 0.00 -11.25 -9.35
C LEU A 87 -0.56 -11.61 -7.98
N GLY A 88 -0.41 -10.70 -7.03
CA GLY A 88 -0.90 -10.86 -5.66
C GLY A 88 -0.23 -9.84 -4.75
N TYR A 89 -0.71 -9.74 -3.51
CA TYR A 89 -0.04 -8.95 -2.47
C TYR A 89 -0.55 -9.34 -1.08
N PRO A 90 0.26 -9.21 -0.03
CA PRO A 90 -0.23 -9.30 1.33
C PRO A 90 -1.16 -8.11 1.65
N ILE A 91 -2.15 -8.33 2.53
CA ILE A 91 -2.93 -7.22 3.09
C ILE A 91 -2.11 -6.59 4.21
N ALA A 92 -1.55 -5.41 3.92
CA ALA A 92 -0.69 -4.69 4.84
C ALA A 92 -1.50 -3.95 5.91
N THR A 93 -1.09 -4.12 7.16
CA THR A 93 -1.54 -3.30 8.30
C THR A 93 -0.77 -1.98 8.36
N ALA A 94 -1.22 -1.01 9.15
CA ALA A 94 -0.46 0.22 9.39
C ALA A 94 0.96 -0.04 9.93
N LYS A 95 1.13 -1.10 10.74
CA LYS A 95 2.45 -1.52 11.25
C LYS A 95 3.34 -2.05 10.11
N ASP A 96 2.78 -2.87 9.21
CA ASP A 96 3.52 -3.40 8.07
C ASP A 96 3.96 -2.25 7.14
N ILE A 97 3.05 -1.30 6.86
CA ILE A 97 3.32 -0.13 6.02
C ILE A 97 4.43 0.75 6.62
N LEU A 98 4.41 1.00 7.94
CA LEU A 98 5.45 1.78 8.60
C LEU A 98 6.84 1.12 8.54
N GLY A 99 6.90 -0.21 8.49
CA GLY A 99 8.14 -0.98 8.42
C GLY A 99 8.50 -1.50 7.02
N ASP A 100 7.85 -1.00 5.96
CA ASP A 100 8.05 -1.49 4.60
C ASP A 100 9.42 -1.07 4.04
N ASP A 101 10.18 -2.04 3.52
CA ASP A 101 11.53 -1.83 2.98
C ASP A 101 11.52 -0.95 1.72
N GLN A 102 10.49 -1.03 0.89
CA GLN A 102 10.36 -0.23 -0.31
C GLN A 102 10.11 1.24 0.06
N LEU A 103 9.22 1.51 1.00
CA LEU A 103 8.98 2.87 1.52
C LEU A 103 10.21 3.43 2.23
N THR A 104 10.94 2.59 2.96
CA THR A 104 12.21 2.96 3.59
C THR A 104 13.27 3.34 2.56
N SER A 105 13.45 2.53 1.51
CA SER A 105 14.42 2.79 0.43
C SER A 105 14.16 4.11 -0.32
N ARG A 106 12.91 4.59 -0.28
CA ARG A 106 12.47 5.85 -0.92
C ARG A 106 12.58 7.07 -0.01
N ASN A 107 13.06 6.90 1.23
CA ASN A 107 12.97 7.93 2.28
C ASN A 107 11.54 8.48 2.41
N TYR A 108 10.55 7.58 2.32
CA TYR A 108 9.14 7.98 2.24
C TYR A 108 8.66 8.67 3.52
N TRP A 109 9.08 8.19 4.69
CA TRP A 109 8.68 8.76 5.98
C TRP A 109 9.49 10.01 6.32
N GLN A 110 8.80 11.13 6.51
CA GLN A 110 9.41 12.42 6.87
C GLN A 110 9.11 12.75 8.33
N ALA A 111 10.14 12.90 9.14
CA ALA A 111 10.00 13.26 10.56
C ALA A 111 9.82 14.78 10.71
N LEU A 112 8.64 15.22 11.11
CA LEU A 112 8.34 16.65 11.25
C LEU A 112 7.87 17.02 12.67
N PRO A 113 8.28 18.19 13.19
CA PRO A 113 7.72 18.69 14.43
C PRO A 113 6.23 18.99 14.25
N VAL A 114 5.42 18.58 15.22
CA VAL A 114 3.98 18.84 15.25
C VAL A 114 3.68 19.55 16.56
N PRO A 115 3.03 20.73 16.53
CA PRO A 115 2.65 21.44 17.75
C PRO A 115 1.92 20.53 18.74
N GLY A 116 2.32 20.60 20.02
CA GLY A 116 1.76 19.75 21.08
C GLY A 116 2.36 18.34 21.19
N ARG A 117 3.32 17.96 20.33
CA ARG A 117 4.05 16.68 20.46
C ARG A 117 5.49 16.89 20.90
N ARG A 118 5.98 16.02 21.79
CA ARG A 118 7.36 16.05 22.30
C ARG A 118 8.39 15.56 21.29
N ALA A 119 8.01 14.62 20.43
CA ALA A 119 8.86 14.04 19.41
C ALA A 119 8.29 14.36 18.01
N PRO A 120 9.16 14.43 16.98
CA PRO A 120 8.72 14.51 15.60
C PRO A 120 7.77 13.36 15.25
N THR A 121 6.78 13.65 14.42
CA THR A 121 5.84 12.65 13.89
C THR A 121 6.27 12.27 12.49
N LEU A 122 6.28 10.97 12.20
CA LEU A 122 6.49 10.47 10.85
C LEU A 122 5.24 10.75 10.03
N LEU A 123 5.39 11.58 9.01
CA LEU A 123 4.34 11.87 8.02
C LEU A 123 4.71 11.23 6.67
N PRO A 124 3.72 10.80 5.88
CA PRO A 124 3.96 10.39 4.50
C PRO A 124 4.63 11.51 3.72
N GLY A 125 5.74 11.19 3.07
CA GLY A 125 6.49 12.12 2.24
C GLY A 125 5.98 12.14 0.80
N GLU A 126 6.92 12.21 -0.14
CA GLU A 126 6.61 12.43 -1.55
C GLU A 126 5.89 11.24 -2.17
N PHE A 127 4.67 11.44 -2.68
CA PHE A 127 3.91 10.39 -3.37
C PHE A 127 4.54 10.03 -4.73
N ALA A 128 5.25 10.97 -5.35
CA ALA A 128 5.95 10.81 -6.60
C ALA A 128 7.36 11.43 -6.51
N GLN A 129 8.33 10.77 -7.14
CA GLN A 129 9.71 11.25 -7.23
C GLN A 129 9.96 11.73 -8.65
N PHE A 130 10.45 12.96 -8.79
CA PHE A 130 10.82 13.55 -10.08
C PHE A 130 12.33 13.81 -10.09
N SER A 131 12.94 13.74 -11.26
CA SER A 131 14.39 13.97 -11.42
C SER A 131 14.80 15.44 -11.22
N GLU A 132 13.90 16.38 -11.52
CA GLU A 132 14.18 17.82 -11.55
C GLU A 132 13.43 18.61 -10.47
N MET A 133 12.51 17.98 -9.75
CA MET A 133 11.70 18.62 -8.72
C MET A 133 11.41 17.63 -7.59
N ARG A 134 11.20 18.16 -6.38
CA ARG A 134 10.71 17.37 -5.25
C ARG A 134 9.31 17.83 -4.86
N CYS A 135 8.41 16.87 -4.63
CA CYS A 135 7.11 17.13 -4.02
C CYS A 135 7.21 17.05 -2.49
N ALA A 136 8.31 17.57 -1.94
CA ALA A 136 8.65 17.46 -0.52
C ALA A 136 7.75 18.33 0.36
N ILE A 137 7.57 17.90 1.61
CA ILE A 137 6.99 18.75 2.64
C ILE A 137 7.97 19.90 2.90
N ARG A 138 7.54 21.14 2.67
CA ARG A 138 8.40 22.34 2.74
C ARG A 138 8.52 22.91 4.16
N ARG A 139 7.45 22.85 4.93
CA ARG A 139 7.37 23.33 6.32
C ARG A 139 6.27 22.57 7.05
N ALA A 140 6.27 22.65 8.39
CA ALA A 140 5.20 22.08 9.20
C ALA A 140 3.85 22.76 8.87
N ALA A 141 2.75 22.12 9.28
CA ALA A 141 1.44 22.76 9.20
C ALA A 141 1.44 24.04 10.04
N PRO A 142 0.90 25.16 9.53
CA PRO A 142 0.95 26.42 10.25
C PRO A 142 0.11 26.39 11.51
N GLY A 143 0.57 27.12 12.51
CA GLY A 143 -0.21 27.47 13.68
C GLY A 143 -1.37 28.42 13.34
N LEU A 144 -2.31 28.54 14.28
CA LEU A 144 -3.42 29.48 14.14
C LEU A 144 -2.89 30.91 14.04
N GLY A 145 -3.21 31.59 12.94
CA GLY A 145 -2.81 32.98 12.69
C GLY A 145 -1.32 33.20 12.42
N GLU A 146 -0.52 32.14 12.23
CA GLU A 146 0.94 32.22 12.03
C GLU A 146 1.33 33.17 10.90
N HIS A 147 0.54 33.17 9.82
CA HIS A 147 0.80 33.98 8.63
C HIS A 147 -0.06 35.26 8.56
N ASN A 148 -0.72 35.68 9.64
CA ASN A 148 -1.55 36.88 9.59
C ASN A 148 -0.74 38.14 9.24
N GLN A 149 0.49 38.27 9.76
CA GLN A 149 1.36 39.39 9.41
C GLN A 149 1.82 39.32 7.96
N GLU A 150 2.28 38.15 7.51
CA GLU A 150 2.76 37.90 6.14
C GLU A 150 1.66 38.27 5.12
N ILE A 151 0.44 37.78 5.33
CA ILE A 151 -0.65 37.98 4.37
C ILE A 151 -1.28 39.36 4.51
N TYR A 152 -1.76 39.75 5.69
CA TYR A 152 -2.48 41.02 5.83
C TYR A 152 -1.55 42.22 5.80
N GLY A 153 -0.36 42.12 6.40
CA GLY A 153 0.61 43.21 6.42
C GLY A 153 1.43 43.29 5.15
N ASP A 154 2.18 42.23 4.84
CA ASP A 154 3.23 42.30 3.82
C ASP A 154 2.66 42.16 2.39
N GLU A 155 1.68 41.27 2.18
CA GLU A 155 1.05 41.10 0.85
C GLU A 155 -0.12 42.07 0.60
N LEU A 156 -0.99 42.31 1.60
CA LEU A 156 -2.18 43.16 1.44
C LEU A 156 -1.98 44.61 1.89
N GLY A 157 -0.86 44.94 2.55
CA GLY A 157 -0.48 46.31 2.89
C GLY A 157 -1.21 46.91 4.09
N LEU A 158 -1.82 46.11 4.97
CA LEU A 158 -2.46 46.63 6.18
C LEU A 158 -1.41 47.13 7.16
N THR A 159 -1.69 48.29 7.75
CA THR A 159 -0.84 48.86 8.80
C THR A 159 -0.93 48.03 10.08
N ALA A 160 0.10 48.15 10.94
CA ALA A 160 0.10 47.53 12.26
C ALA A 160 -1.12 47.93 13.11
N GLN A 161 -1.63 49.16 12.93
CA GLN A 161 -2.83 49.64 13.60
C GLN A 161 -4.08 48.87 13.13
N GLN A 162 -4.28 48.75 11.82
CA GLN A 162 -5.41 47.99 11.26
C GLN A 162 -5.37 46.51 11.67
N LEU A 163 -4.18 45.90 11.67
CA LEU A 163 -3.98 44.54 12.19
C LEU A 163 -4.37 44.40 13.67
N SER A 164 -4.04 45.39 14.49
CA SER A 164 -4.44 45.41 15.91
C SER A 164 -5.95 45.54 16.08
N GLU A 165 -6.61 46.36 15.25
CA GLU A 165 -8.07 46.52 15.24
C GLU A 165 -8.77 45.21 14.85
N LEU A 166 -8.27 44.49 13.84
CA LEU A 166 -8.78 43.19 13.44
C LEU A 166 -8.64 42.13 14.55
N ARG A 167 -7.50 42.10 15.26
CA ARG A 167 -7.29 41.22 16.42
C ARG A 167 -8.27 41.55 17.56
N ALA A 168 -8.43 42.83 17.88
CA ALA A 168 -9.35 43.28 18.93
C ALA A 168 -10.81 42.93 18.62
N ALA A 169 -11.19 43.02 17.34
CA ALA A 169 -12.50 42.64 16.83
C ALA A 169 -12.69 41.11 16.68
N ARG A 170 -11.66 40.29 16.95
CA ARG A 170 -11.66 38.82 16.75
C ARG A 170 -11.97 38.39 15.32
N VAL A 171 -11.56 39.21 14.35
CA VAL A 171 -11.60 38.84 12.93
C VAL A 171 -10.39 37.97 12.57
N ILE A 172 -9.24 38.22 13.21
CA ILE A 172 -7.98 37.46 13.05
C ILE A 172 -7.33 37.14 14.39
#